data_AF-A0A915EKV2-F1
#
_entry.id   AF-A0A915EKV2-F1
#
_cell.length_a   1.000
_cell.length_b   1.000
_cell.length_c   1.000
_cell.angle_alpha   90.00
_cell.angle_beta   90.00
_cell.angle_gamma   90.00
#
_symmetry.space_group_name_H-M   'P 1'
#
loop_
_entity.id
_entity.type
_entity.pdbx_description
1 polymer ?
#
loop_
_entity_poly.entity_id
_entity_poly.type
_entity_poly.pdbx_seq_one_letter_code
_entity_poly.pdbx_strand_id
1 'polypeptide(L)'
;MDTMDNLDAEKVIGIDTEGMPHFHSVKEQVALIQVASSTAVYLIDVIALKKVLDEKQWLTFFEIILFSDDVVTIGYDFNNDLRFLTSTFPCLSEYLPRISNVFCLYRLLSEVLLNPEACEVVFGSKTFAINLNLNEVTKLFLGIELDKSERIGNWAQRPLRLEQKRYAALDAYALIGCFRVISKRLNKLKSASILDSLKHAALMSPASNNSRPDDLNVTTKPETYEEFLSHVLDVSLEVQATKPVGTKPRTVNDTKFALDSMLFGLGKWIRICGFETKHISDRVRLIKFCEENPEFYAVSAGKAFKEIRRCLPPHQVLCVPINTQDSRSNSRQFAHLMRQLKIVINEENMYSRCVRCNKKSFCRVPKLVAKALFYTKVLFLGIDWVGISRDHVNSVLEELFDHAIKEDEFPYNGEIPEGQYAISSNEKPIICRCKDCEVDITNQLLDFGDEGAIELSMPVNSKEPFDEEFQFRACLFCGKVQYR
;
A
#
# COMPACT_ATOMS: atom_id res chain seq x y z
N MET A 1 28.36 -7.83 16.98
CA MET A 1 28.59 -9.05 17.75
C MET A 1 27.49 -9.18 18.80
N ASP A 2 27.34 -8.21 19.71
CA ASP A 2 26.34 -8.23 20.80
C ASP A 2 24.89 -8.62 20.44
N THR A 3 24.33 -8.15 19.31
CA THR A 3 22.94 -8.48 18.92
C THR A 3 22.75 -9.96 18.55
N MET A 4 23.69 -10.55 17.79
CA MET A 4 23.57 -11.93 17.33
C MET A 4 23.78 -12.91 18.50
N ASP A 5 24.77 -12.62 19.35
CA ASP A 5 25.06 -13.40 20.55
C ASP A 5 23.88 -13.41 21.53
N ASN A 6 23.16 -12.27 21.65
CA ASN A 6 21.96 -12.18 22.48
C ASN A 6 20.75 -12.92 21.88
N LEU A 7 20.61 -12.96 20.55
CA LEU A 7 19.50 -13.64 19.88
C LEU A 7 19.68 -15.17 19.89
N ASP A 8 20.91 -15.67 19.75
CA ASP A 8 21.21 -17.12 19.83
C ASP A 8 20.92 -17.71 21.23
N ALA A 9 20.93 -16.89 22.28
CA ALA A 9 20.62 -17.33 23.64
C ALA A 9 19.10 -17.44 23.93
N GLU A 10 18.25 -16.93 23.03
CA GLU A 10 16.80 -16.88 23.23
C GLU A 10 16.10 -18.14 22.71
N LYS A 11 15.05 -18.59 23.42
CA LYS A 11 14.25 -19.75 22.98
C LYS A 11 13.11 -19.37 22.03
N VAL A 12 12.62 -18.13 22.16
CA VAL A 12 11.48 -17.62 21.39
C VAL A 12 11.73 -16.16 21.07
N ILE A 13 11.66 -15.81 19.79
CA ILE A 13 11.77 -14.44 19.31
C ILE A 13 10.52 -14.04 18.53
N GLY A 14 10.19 -12.75 18.53
CA GLY A 14 9.18 -12.17 17.66
C GLY A 14 9.84 -11.49 16.48
N ILE A 15 9.28 -11.65 15.28
CA ILE A 15 9.77 -10.98 14.08
C ILE A 15 8.64 -10.26 13.36
N ASP A 16 8.95 -9.09 12.86
CA ASP A 16 8.09 -8.36 11.94
C ASP A 16 8.96 -7.64 10.89
N THR A 17 8.34 -7.11 9.84
CA THR A 17 9.03 -6.28 8.88
C THR A 17 8.22 -5.04 8.51
N GLU A 18 8.94 -3.96 8.20
CA GLU A 18 8.32 -2.77 7.62
C GLU A 18 8.83 -2.52 6.23
N GLY A 19 7.89 -2.36 5.30
CA GLY A 19 8.18 -2.17 3.90
C GLY A 19 8.65 -0.76 3.58
N MET A 20 9.55 -0.66 2.61
CA MET A 20 9.74 0.54 1.83
C MET A 20 8.36 0.93 1.26
N PRO A 21 7.90 2.17 1.46
CA PRO A 21 6.67 2.61 0.83
C PRO A 21 6.78 2.42 -0.68
N HIS A 22 5.68 2.03 -1.36
CA HIS A 22 5.70 1.69 -2.80
C HIS A 22 6.26 2.80 -3.72
N PHE A 23 6.42 4.04 -3.23
CA PHE A 23 7.12 5.10 -3.95
C PHE A 23 8.65 5.02 -3.98
N HIS A 24 9.27 4.22 -3.12
CA HIS A 24 10.72 4.05 -3.08
C HIS A 24 11.22 2.90 -3.94
N SER A 25 10.37 1.90 -4.24
CA SER A 25 10.76 0.74 -5.02
C SER A 25 9.54 0.13 -5.71
N VAL A 26 9.67 -0.15 -7.01
CA VAL A 26 8.68 -0.89 -7.82
C VAL A 26 8.54 -2.34 -7.34
N LYS A 27 9.55 -2.83 -6.60
CA LYS A 27 9.53 -4.11 -5.89
C LYS A 27 9.27 -3.88 -4.41
N GLU A 28 8.41 -4.69 -3.81
CA GLU A 28 8.23 -4.74 -2.36
C GLU A 28 9.59 -5.01 -1.69
N GLN A 29 10.13 -4.05 -0.95
CA GLN A 29 11.42 -4.16 -0.26
C GLN A 29 11.25 -3.85 1.22
N VAL A 30 12.08 -4.46 2.06
CA VAL A 30 12.09 -4.26 3.51
C VAL A 30 12.99 -3.07 3.85
N ALA A 31 12.44 -2.12 4.61
CA ALA A 31 13.14 -0.96 5.12
C ALA A 31 13.68 -1.18 6.55
N LEU A 32 12.97 -1.97 7.34
CA LEU A 32 13.28 -2.27 8.74
C LEU A 32 12.88 -3.71 9.04
N ILE A 33 13.75 -4.45 9.73
CA ILE A 33 13.38 -5.74 10.34
C ILE A 33 13.34 -5.52 11.85
N GLN A 34 12.29 -6.01 12.51
CA GLN A 34 12.18 -5.97 13.95
C GLN A 34 12.40 -7.37 14.50
N VAL A 35 13.27 -7.51 15.49
CA VAL A 35 13.45 -8.76 16.21
C VAL A 35 13.30 -8.51 17.70
N ALA A 36 12.24 -9.03 18.28
CA ALA A 36 11.97 -8.98 19.70
C ALA A 36 12.51 -10.23 20.39
N SER A 37 13.16 -10.02 21.52
CA SER A 37 13.58 -11.04 22.48
C SER A 37 12.75 -10.93 23.75
N SER A 38 13.10 -11.70 24.78
CA SER A 38 12.44 -11.60 26.09
C SER A 38 12.76 -10.31 26.83
N THR A 39 13.87 -9.63 26.50
CA THR A 39 14.41 -8.49 27.26
C THR A 39 14.62 -7.22 26.43
N ALA A 40 14.71 -7.32 25.11
CA ALA A 40 14.98 -6.21 24.22
C ALA A 40 14.31 -6.37 22.86
N VAL A 41 14.12 -5.25 22.14
CA VAL A 41 13.71 -5.25 20.74
C VAL A 41 14.77 -4.58 19.89
N TYR A 42 15.23 -5.29 18.86
CA TYR A 42 16.21 -4.81 17.91
C TYR A 42 15.49 -4.30 16.67
N LEU A 43 15.82 -3.08 16.26
CA LEU A 43 15.33 -2.46 15.02
C LEU A 43 16.50 -2.45 14.02
N ILE A 44 16.50 -3.42 13.11
CA ILE A 44 17.58 -3.63 12.14
C ILE A 44 17.32 -2.76 10.92
N ASP A 45 18.10 -1.69 10.81
CA ASP A 45 18.05 -0.75 9.69
C ASP A 45 18.60 -1.37 8.40
N VAL A 46 17.72 -2.02 7.63
CA VAL A 46 18.09 -2.70 6.39
C VAL A 46 18.70 -1.74 5.38
N ILE A 47 18.20 -0.51 5.30
CA ILE A 47 18.66 0.50 4.33
C ILE A 47 20.11 0.89 4.61
N ALA A 48 20.44 1.18 5.87
CA ALA A 48 21.81 1.52 6.24
C ALA A 48 22.73 0.30 6.17
N LEU A 49 22.29 -0.84 6.69
CA LEU A 49 23.12 -2.03 6.81
C LEU A 49 23.43 -2.69 5.47
N LYS A 50 22.52 -2.63 4.47
CA LYS A 50 22.82 -3.14 3.13
C LYS A 50 23.96 -2.40 2.42
N LYS A 51 24.33 -1.19 2.87
CA LYS A 51 25.45 -0.43 2.31
C LYS A 51 26.81 -0.89 2.87
N VAL A 52 26.81 -1.59 4.00
CA VAL A 52 28.04 -1.93 4.74
C VAL A 52 28.20 -3.42 5.01
N LEU A 53 27.11 -4.19 4.97
CA LEU A 53 27.12 -5.64 5.16
C LEU A 53 27.05 -6.36 3.82
N ASP A 54 27.89 -7.38 3.67
CA ASP A 54 27.84 -8.29 2.53
C ASP A 54 26.73 -9.34 2.66
N GLU A 55 26.53 -10.09 1.57
CA GLU A 55 25.51 -11.14 1.50
C GLU A 55 25.74 -12.25 2.54
N LYS A 56 26.98 -12.60 2.84
CA LYS A 56 27.32 -13.65 3.81
C LYS A 56 26.95 -13.23 5.22
N GLN A 57 27.17 -11.96 5.57
CA GLN A 57 26.77 -11.41 6.87
C GLN A 57 25.24 -11.39 7.02
N TRP A 58 24.50 -11.03 5.98
CA TRP A 58 23.04 -11.14 5.98
C TRP A 58 22.55 -12.57 6.11
N LEU A 59 23.15 -13.52 5.37
CA LEU A 59 22.84 -14.94 5.52
C LEU A 59 23.10 -15.41 6.96
N THR A 60 24.21 -15.00 7.59
CA THR A 60 24.49 -15.35 8.99
C THR A 60 23.42 -14.81 9.94
N PHE A 61 22.90 -13.60 9.68
CA PHE A 61 21.75 -13.08 10.42
C PHE A 61 20.50 -13.95 10.22
N PHE A 62 20.18 -14.32 8.97
CA PHE A 62 19.02 -15.17 8.67
C PHE A 62 19.14 -16.61 9.18
N GLU A 63 20.35 -17.15 9.32
CA GLU A 63 20.58 -18.45 9.98
C GLU A 63 20.01 -18.46 11.40
N ILE A 64 20.25 -17.40 12.17
CA ILE A 64 19.74 -17.28 13.55
C ILE A 64 18.22 -17.17 13.58
N ILE A 65 17.65 -16.30 12.73
CA ILE A 65 16.24 -15.93 12.85
C ILE A 65 15.28 -16.82 12.05
N LEU A 66 15.72 -17.48 10.97
CA LEU A 66 14.85 -18.24 10.06
C LEU A 66 15.21 -19.71 9.90
N PHE A 67 16.47 -20.09 10.14
CA PHE A 67 16.97 -21.44 9.83
C PHE A 67 17.49 -22.20 11.05
N SER A 68 17.35 -21.62 12.25
CA SER A 68 17.77 -22.23 13.50
C SER A 68 16.67 -23.11 14.07
N ASP A 69 17.03 -24.36 14.41
CA ASP A 69 16.14 -25.27 15.14
C ASP A 69 16.10 -24.97 16.65
N ASP A 70 17.08 -24.20 17.16
CA ASP A 70 17.22 -23.89 18.57
C ASP A 70 16.30 -22.72 19.01
N VAL A 71 15.96 -21.84 18.06
CA VAL A 71 15.16 -20.63 18.31
C VAL A 71 13.80 -20.73 17.61
N VAL A 72 12.72 -20.52 18.35
CA VAL A 72 11.36 -20.44 17.77
C VAL A 72 11.07 -19.00 17.36
N THR A 73 10.88 -18.75 16.07
CA THR A 73 10.60 -17.41 15.54
C THR A 73 9.11 -17.23 15.28
N ILE A 74 8.50 -16.20 15.87
CA ILE A 74 7.06 -15.92 15.74
C ILE A 74 6.83 -14.71 14.84
N GLY A 75 6.11 -14.89 13.73
CA GLY A 75 5.57 -13.82 12.89
C GLY A 75 4.02 -13.84 12.86
N TYR A 76 3.37 -12.74 12.46
CA TYR A 76 1.90 -12.74 12.33
C TYR A 76 1.44 -13.35 11.01
N ASP A 77 1.64 -12.65 9.90
CA ASP A 77 1.29 -13.06 8.54
C ASP A 77 2.56 -13.25 7.69
N PHE A 78 3.47 -14.04 8.25
CA PHE A 78 4.88 -14.05 7.86
C PHE A 78 5.16 -14.55 6.43
N ASN A 79 4.16 -15.12 5.75
CA ASN A 79 4.27 -15.41 4.31
C ASN A 79 4.47 -14.12 3.49
N ASN A 80 3.78 -13.04 3.87
CA ASN A 80 3.92 -11.75 3.21
C ASN A 80 5.30 -11.14 3.53
N ASP A 81 5.72 -11.15 4.80
CA ASP A 81 7.05 -10.71 5.20
C ASP A 81 8.17 -11.47 4.47
N LEU A 82 8.06 -12.80 4.32
CA LEU A 82 9.04 -13.60 3.58
C LEU A 82 9.13 -13.22 2.12
N ARG A 83 8.02 -12.85 1.47
CA ARG A 83 8.05 -12.35 0.08
C ARG A 83 8.86 -11.05 -0.01
N PHE A 84 8.66 -10.14 0.94
CA PHE A 84 9.36 -8.86 0.99
C PHE A 84 10.84 -9.07 1.32
N LEU A 85 11.16 -9.95 2.27
CA LEU A 85 12.52 -10.34 2.60
C LEU A 85 13.24 -10.96 1.40
N THR A 86 12.60 -11.89 0.69
CA THR A 86 13.18 -12.56 -0.49
C THR A 86 13.40 -11.59 -1.65
N SER A 87 12.48 -10.65 -1.85
CA SER A 87 12.65 -9.56 -2.82
C SER A 87 13.82 -8.63 -2.46
N THR A 88 14.03 -8.39 -1.16
CA THR A 88 15.10 -7.54 -0.65
C THR A 88 16.46 -8.23 -0.64
N PHE A 89 16.47 -9.52 -0.34
CA PHE A 89 17.64 -10.39 -0.24
C PHE A 89 17.43 -11.60 -1.18
N PRO A 90 17.70 -11.46 -2.48
CA PRO A 90 17.45 -12.53 -3.46
C PRO A 90 18.17 -13.83 -3.12
N CYS A 91 19.33 -13.74 -2.47
CA CYS A 91 20.10 -14.86 -1.94
C CYS A 91 19.27 -15.76 -1.02
N LEU A 92 18.29 -15.21 -0.30
CA LEU A 92 17.45 -15.93 0.63
C LEU A 92 16.59 -17.00 -0.06
N SER A 93 16.26 -16.81 -1.35
CA SER A 93 15.42 -17.72 -2.13
C SER A 93 15.93 -19.16 -2.12
N GLU A 94 17.25 -19.35 -2.22
CA GLU A 94 17.90 -20.66 -2.20
C GLU A 94 17.85 -21.33 -0.83
N TYR A 95 17.68 -20.54 0.23
CA TYR A 95 17.70 -20.97 1.62
C TYR A 95 16.31 -21.07 2.22
N LEU A 96 15.25 -20.55 1.57
CA LEU A 96 13.87 -20.73 2.02
C LEU A 96 13.48 -22.19 2.31
N PRO A 97 13.99 -23.20 1.56
CA PRO A 97 13.73 -24.60 1.89
C PRO A 97 14.34 -25.07 3.21
N ARG A 98 15.23 -24.27 3.82
CA ARG A 98 15.82 -24.51 5.14
C ARG A 98 15.07 -23.79 6.25
N ILE A 99 14.00 -23.03 5.95
CA ILE A 99 13.17 -22.41 6.99
C ILE A 99 12.72 -23.50 7.96
N SER A 100 13.10 -23.31 9.22
CA SER A 100 12.77 -24.18 10.30
C SER A 100 12.34 -23.36 11.50
N ASN A 101 11.44 -23.93 12.29
CA ASN A 101 10.97 -23.35 13.56
C ASN A 101 10.37 -21.93 13.50
N VAL A 102 9.97 -21.46 12.30
CA VAL A 102 9.22 -20.22 12.12
C VAL A 102 7.72 -20.50 12.22
N PHE A 103 7.05 -19.92 13.22
CA PHE A 103 5.62 -20.01 13.45
C PHE A 103 4.89 -18.77 12.95
N CYS A 104 3.87 -18.98 12.12
CA CYS A 104 2.96 -17.95 11.68
C CYS A 104 1.68 -17.96 12.53
N LEU A 105 1.52 -16.92 13.36
CA LEU A 105 0.42 -16.81 14.31
C LEU A 105 -0.94 -16.69 13.60
N TYR A 106 -1.01 -16.01 12.46
CA TYR A 106 -2.22 -15.93 11.63
C TYR A 106 -2.66 -17.32 11.14
N ARG A 107 -1.73 -18.17 10.70
CA ARG A 107 -2.03 -19.56 10.30
C ARG A 107 -2.53 -20.38 11.48
N LEU A 108 -1.87 -20.28 12.63
CA LEU A 108 -2.32 -20.96 13.86
C LEU A 108 -3.76 -20.58 14.20
N LEU A 109 -4.06 -19.28 14.25
CA LEU A 109 -5.38 -18.80 14.61
C LEU A 109 -6.43 -19.19 13.56
N SER A 110 -6.08 -19.18 12.27
CA SER A 110 -6.97 -19.63 11.20
C SER A 110 -7.39 -21.08 11.41
N GLU A 111 -6.46 -21.96 11.77
CA GLU A 111 -6.74 -23.38 12.02
C GLU A 111 -7.50 -23.61 13.33
N VAL A 112 -7.17 -22.86 14.38
CA VAL A 112 -7.93 -22.86 15.64
C VAL A 112 -9.40 -22.52 15.38
N LEU A 113 -9.68 -21.52 14.52
CA LEU A 113 -11.05 -21.11 14.20
C LEU A 113 -11.83 -22.15 13.38
N LEU A 114 -11.14 -23.03 12.65
CA LEU A 114 -11.74 -24.14 11.91
C LEU A 114 -12.04 -25.36 12.81
N ASN A 115 -11.43 -25.44 13.99
CA ASN A 115 -11.62 -26.54 14.94
C ASN A 115 -12.43 -26.07 16.16
N PRO A 116 -13.70 -26.50 16.34
CA PRO A 116 -14.56 -26.02 17.42
C PRO A 116 -14.01 -26.26 18.83
N GLU A 117 -13.28 -27.36 19.07
CA GLU A 117 -12.68 -27.67 20.38
C GLU A 117 -11.51 -26.72 20.68
N ALA A 118 -10.63 -26.51 19.69
CA ALA A 118 -9.54 -25.55 19.80
C ALA A 118 -10.07 -24.11 19.97
N CYS A 119 -11.08 -23.74 19.18
CA CYS A 119 -11.76 -22.45 19.26
C CYS A 119 -12.33 -22.21 20.66
N GLU A 120 -13.02 -23.21 21.23
CA GLU A 120 -13.59 -23.13 22.58
C GLU A 120 -12.49 -22.95 23.64
N VAL A 121 -11.39 -23.68 23.53
CA VAL A 121 -10.27 -23.57 24.48
C VAL A 121 -9.53 -22.23 24.38
N VAL A 122 -9.37 -21.70 23.17
CA VAL A 122 -8.62 -20.45 22.93
C VAL A 122 -9.48 -19.22 23.17
N PHE A 123 -10.74 -19.22 22.75
CA PHE A 123 -11.62 -18.04 22.76
C PHE A 123 -12.77 -18.12 23.77
N GLY A 124 -13.00 -19.29 24.39
CA GLY A 124 -14.15 -19.51 25.27
C GLY A 124 -15.47 -19.70 24.50
N SER A 125 -15.41 -19.85 23.18
CA SER A 125 -16.57 -20.06 22.31
C SER A 125 -16.22 -21.03 21.19
N LYS A 126 -17.16 -21.88 20.79
CA LYS A 126 -16.99 -22.83 19.67
C LYS A 126 -16.89 -22.15 18.30
N THR A 127 -17.28 -20.88 18.23
CA THR A 127 -17.22 -20.06 17.02
C THR A 127 -16.72 -18.65 17.38
N PHE A 128 -15.96 -18.05 16.48
CA PHE A 128 -15.42 -16.70 16.65
C PHE A 128 -15.21 -16.03 15.28
N ALA A 129 -15.02 -14.71 15.27
CA ALA A 129 -14.79 -13.95 14.04
C ALA A 129 -13.53 -14.44 13.31
N ILE A 130 -13.62 -14.54 11.97
CA ILE A 130 -12.52 -14.97 11.10
C ILE A 130 -11.66 -13.78 10.65
N ASN A 131 -10.39 -14.05 10.35
CA ASN A 131 -9.41 -13.08 9.81
C ASN A 131 -9.08 -11.92 10.75
N LEU A 132 -8.68 -12.23 11.98
CA LEU A 132 -8.21 -11.21 12.93
C LEU A 132 -6.93 -10.53 12.38
N ASN A 133 -6.76 -9.24 12.64
CA ASN A 133 -5.47 -8.55 12.46
C ASN A 133 -4.66 -8.52 13.77
N LEU A 134 -3.36 -8.22 13.69
CA LEU A 134 -2.47 -8.22 14.86
C LEU A 134 -2.98 -7.35 16.01
N ASN A 135 -3.54 -6.18 15.74
CA ASN A 135 -4.13 -5.32 16.76
C ASN A 135 -5.37 -5.95 17.46
N GLU A 136 -6.20 -6.69 16.73
CA GLU A 136 -7.32 -7.42 17.33
C GLU A 136 -6.83 -8.58 18.20
N VAL A 137 -5.80 -9.28 17.75
CA VAL A 137 -5.17 -10.39 18.49
C VAL A 137 -4.52 -9.88 19.78
N THR A 138 -3.77 -8.78 19.73
CA THR A 138 -3.16 -8.17 20.92
C THR A 138 -4.21 -7.65 21.89
N LYS A 139 -5.27 -6.99 21.40
CA LYS A 139 -6.39 -6.58 22.26
C LYS A 139 -7.05 -7.77 22.95
N LEU A 140 -7.25 -8.87 22.23
CA LEU A 140 -7.95 -10.04 22.72
C LEU A 140 -7.14 -10.87 23.73
N PHE A 141 -5.84 -11.03 23.48
CA PHE A 141 -4.99 -11.91 24.30
C PHE A 141 -4.16 -11.17 25.34
N LEU A 142 -3.85 -9.90 25.11
CA LEU A 142 -3.02 -9.07 26.00
C LEU A 142 -3.80 -7.91 26.63
N GLY A 143 -4.97 -7.55 26.10
CA GLY A 143 -5.72 -6.37 26.56
C GLY A 143 -5.09 -5.04 26.13
N ILE A 144 -4.18 -5.07 25.14
CA ILE A 144 -3.44 -3.90 24.66
C ILE A 144 -3.90 -3.59 23.24
N GLU A 145 -4.20 -2.32 22.96
CA GLU A 145 -4.38 -1.82 21.60
C GLU A 145 -3.05 -1.28 21.09
N LEU A 146 -2.62 -1.77 19.94
CA LEU A 146 -1.46 -1.25 19.21
C LEU A 146 -1.87 0.03 18.48
N ASP A 147 -1.05 1.06 18.59
CA ASP A 147 -1.21 2.28 17.80
C ASP A 147 -1.04 1.93 16.31
N LYS A 148 -1.96 2.39 15.46
CA LYS A 148 -1.94 2.12 14.00
C LYS A 148 -1.42 3.30 13.18
N SER A 149 -1.01 4.39 13.86
CA SER A 149 -0.63 5.66 13.24
C SER A 149 0.54 5.52 12.24
N GLU A 150 1.51 4.65 12.52
CA GLU A 150 2.74 4.48 11.73
C GLU A 150 2.70 3.29 10.75
N ARG A 151 1.59 2.55 10.63
CA ARG A 151 1.47 1.40 9.71
C ARG A 151 1.72 1.76 8.24
N ILE A 152 1.42 3.00 7.85
CA ILE A 152 1.67 3.55 6.51
C ILE A 152 2.76 4.64 6.53
N GLY A 153 3.57 4.65 7.59
CA GLY A 153 4.65 5.61 7.77
C GLY A 153 5.75 5.46 6.72
N ASN A 154 6.56 6.51 6.58
CA ASN A 154 7.74 6.44 5.72
C ASN A 154 8.85 5.68 6.45
N TRP A 155 8.86 4.35 6.36
CA TRP A 155 9.89 3.50 6.97
C TRP A 155 11.25 3.61 6.31
N ALA A 156 11.38 4.35 5.20
CA ALA A 156 12.66 4.70 4.60
C ALA A 156 13.33 5.92 5.25
N GLN A 157 12.57 6.73 6.01
CA GLN A 157 13.06 7.94 6.65
C GLN A 157 14.18 7.62 7.66
N ARG A 158 15.25 8.40 7.64
CA ARG A 158 16.32 8.35 8.64
C ARG A 158 16.66 9.76 9.14
N PRO A 159 16.80 9.97 10.48
CA PRO A 159 16.58 8.98 11.53
C PRO A 159 15.09 8.61 11.70
N LEU A 160 14.81 7.39 12.18
CA LEU A 160 13.45 6.99 12.54
C LEU A 160 12.92 7.86 13.68
N ARG A 161 11.65 8.28 13.58
CA ARG A 161 10.94 9.00 14.64
C ARG A 161 10.73 8.11 15.87
N LEU A 162 10.49 8.73 17.02
CA LEU A 162 10.26 7.98 18.26
C LEU A 162 9.00 7.11 18.17
N GLU A 163 7.97 7.63 17.51
CA GLU A 163 6.69 6.98 17.25
C GLU A 163 6.89 5.74 16.37
N GLN A 164 7.67 5.85 15.29
CA GLN A 164 8.03 4.71 14.43
C GLN A 164 8.81 3.65 15.20
N LYS A 165 9.79 4.04 16.02
CA LYS A 165 10.56 3.10 16.84
C LYS A 165 9.64 2.35 17.82
N ARG A 166 8.72 3.07 18.47
CA ARG A 166 7.74 2.48 19.41
C ARG A 166 6.78 1.54 18.71
N TYR A 167 6.22 1.96 17.58
CA TYR A 167 5.34 1.15 16.74
C TYR A 167 6.03 -0.16 16.35
N ALA A 168 7.18 -0.06 15.69
CA ALA A 168 7.94 -1.21 15.20
C ALA A 168 8.33 -2.15 16.35
N ALA A 169 8.78 -1.59 17.48
CA ALA A 169 9.16 -2.41 18.62
C ALA A 169 7.98 -3.18 19.20
N LEU A 170 6.79 -2.56 19.27
CA LEU A 170 5.59 -3.19 19.82
C LEU A 170 5.03 -4.28 18.90
N ASP A 171 5.07 -4.11 17.59
CA ASP A 171 4.55 -5.11 16.64
C ASP A 171 5.30 -6.45 16.76
N ALA A 172 6.64 -6.43 16.86
CA ALA A 172 7.42 -7.65 17.11
C ALA A 172 7.27 -8.18 18.54
N TYR A 173 7.30 -7.31 19.56
CA TYR A 173 7.25 -7.73 20.96
C TYR A 173 5.91 -8.36 21.35
N ALA A 174 4.81 -7.82 20.83
CA ALA A 174 3.47 -8.29 21.16
C ALA A 174 3.23 -9.73 20.66
N LEU A 175 3.91 -10.17 19.59
CA LEU A 175 3.84 -11.53 19.07
C LEU A 175 4.24 -12.58 20.10
N ILE A 176 5.33 -12.32 20.85
CA ILE A 176 5.81 -13.22 21.90
C ILE A 176 4.75 -13.36 23.00
N GLY A 177 4.15 -12.23 23.41
CA GLY A 177 3.09 -12.21 24.40
C GLY A 177 1.87 -13.01 23.95
N CYS A 178 1.36 -12.73 22.74
CA CYS A 178 0.22 -13.42 22.17
C CYS A 178 0.49 -14.93 22.06
N PHE A 179 1.64 -15.32 21.52
CA PHE A 179 2.03 -16.71 21.39
C PHE A 179 2.07 -17.44 22.73
N ARG A 180 2.61 -16.83 23.79
CA ARG A 180 2.63 -17.42 25.15
C ARG A 180 1.22 -17.65 25.68
N VAL A 181 0.33 -16.66 25.55
CA VAL A 181 -1.06 -16.77 26.02
C VAL A 181 -1.81 -17.84 25.24
N ILE A 182 -1.72 -17.83 23.91
CA ILE A 182 -2.40 -18.78 23.02
C ILE A 182 -1.90 -20.19 23.28
N SER A 183 -0.58 -20.41 23.34
CA SER A 183 0.02 -21.71 23.65
C SER A 183 -0.41 -22.24 25.01
N LYS A 184 -0.47 -21.39 26.05
CA LYS A 184 -0.96 -21.77 27.38
C LYS A 184 -2.43 -22.20 27.34
N ARG A 185 -3.26 -21.56 26.51
CA ARG A 185 -4.66 -21.97 26.31
C ARG A 185 -4.71 -23.31 25.58
N LEU A 186 -4.02 -23.44 24.45
CA LEU A 186 -3.99 -24.67 23.64
C LEU A 186 -3.49 -25.90 24.42
N ASN A 187 -2.58 -25.74 25.39
CA ASN A 187 -2.15 -26.83 26.26
C ASN A 187 -3.26 -27.41 27.15
N LYS A 188 -4.44 -26.77 27.23
CA LYS A 188 -5.63 -27.30 27.91
C LYS A 188 -6.46 -28.21 27.00
N LEU A 189 -6.15 -28.30 25.71
CA LEU A 189 -6.79 -29.26 24.81
C LEU A 189 -6.53 -30.68 25.29
N LYS A 190 -7.58 -31.49 25.33
CA LYS A 190 -7.47 -32.89 25.73
C LYS A 190 -6.86 -33.75 24.62
N SER A 191 -7.09 -33.37 23.38
CA SER A 191 -6.62 -34.11 22.21
C SER A 191 -5.21 -33.67 21.79
N ALA A 192 -4.23 -34.53 22.06
CA ALA A 192 -2.85 -34.31 21.62
C ALA A 192 -2.72 -34.24 20.10
N SER A 193 -3.51 -35.04 19.36
CA SER A 193 -3.47 -35.04 17.89
C SER A 193 -3.96 -33.73 17.28
N ILE A 194 -4.96 -33.08 17.88
CA ILE A 194 -5.41 -31.75 17.46
C ILE A 194 -4.29 -30.73 17.72
N LEU A 195 -3.69 -30.78 18.91
CA LEU A 195 -2.60 -29.86 19.26
C LEU A 195 -1.40 -29.98 18.30
N ASP A 196 -1.00 -31.20 17.96
CA ASP A 196 0.10 -31.43 17.02
C ASP A 196 -0.25 -30.98 15.60
N SER A 197 -1.49 -31.23 15.15
CA SER A 197 -1.98 -30.74 13.86
C SER A 197 -1.95 -29.21 13.77
N LEU A 198 -2.37 -28.52 14.84
CA LEU A 198 -2.33 -27.05 14.92
C LEU A 198 -0.90 -26.51 14.89
N LYS A 199 0.03 -27.13 15.61
CA LYS A 199 1.46 -26.75 15.59
C LYS A 199 2.04 -26.93 14.19
N HIS A 200 1.80 -28.08 13.56
CA HIS A 200 2.25 -28.34 12.18
C HIS A 200 1.67 -27.34 11.19
N ALA A 201 0.39 -26.98 11.32
CA ALA A 201 -0.24 -26.04 10.42
C ALA A 201 0.20 -24.58 10.66
N ALA A 202 0.71 -24.25 11.84
CA ALA A 202 1.29 -22.94 12.16
C ALA A 202 2.74 -22.79 11.67
N LEU A 203 3.49 -23.89 11.60
CA LEU A 203 4.86 -23.90 11.11
C LEU A 203 4.91 -23.51 9.63
N MET A 204 5.81 -22.59 9.31
CA MET A 204 6.23 -22.31 7.95
C MET A 204 6.94 -23.56 7.43
N SER A 205 6.53 -24.02 6.26
CA SER A 205 7.15 -25.19 5.62
C SER A 205 7.84 -24.75 4.34
N PRO A 206 9.00 -25.35 4.00
CA PRO A 206 9.52 -25.37 2.63
C PRO A 206 8.36 -25.78 1.73
N ALA A 207 8.07 -25.00 0.69
CA ALA A 207 6.91 -25.21 -0.16
C ALA A 207 6.73 -26.71 -0.52
N SER A 208 5.81 -27.40 0.15
CA SER A 208 5.19 -28.57 -0.46
C SER A 208 4.38 -27.99 -1.61
N ASN A 209 4.66 -28.46 -2.83
CA ASN A 209 3.84 -28.27 -4.03
C ASN A 209 2.44 -28.89 -3.84
N ASN A 210 1.70 -28.48 -2.81
CA ASN A 210 0.25 -28.40 -2.88
C ASN A 210 -0.08 -27.02 -3.47
N SER A 211 0.45 -26.80 -4.66
CA SER A 211 -0.28 -26.12 -5.71
C SER A 211 -1.70 -26.68 -5.70
N ARG A 212 -2.66 -25.85 -5.27
CA ARG A 212 -3.86 -25.77 -6.10
C ARG A 212 -3.34 -25.50 -7.52
N PRO A 213 -3.70 -26.32 -8.51
CA PRO A 213 -3.23 -26.09 -9.87
C PRO A 213 -3.78 -24.74 -10.28
N ASP A 214 -2.88 -23.76 -10.32
CA ASP A 214 -2.89 -22.53 -11.11
C ASP A 214 -2.02 -21.46 -10.42
N ASP A 215 -0.72 -21.49 -10.74
CA ASP A 215 0.13 -20.30 -11.02
C ASP A 215 1.57 -20.77 -11.30
N LEU A 216 1.74 -21.58 -12.35
CA LEU A 216 3.02 -21.71 -13.02
C LEU A 216 3.33 -20.36 -13.68
N ASN A 217 4.38 -19.70 -13.19
CA ASN A 217 5.22 -18.73 -13.90
C ASN A 217 4.69 -18.28 -15.27
N VAL A 218 3.79 -17.31 -15.24
CA VAL A 218 3.80 -16.25 -16.24
C VAL A 218 4.06 -14.97 -15.46
N THR A 219 5.32 -14.52 -15.43
CA THR A 219 5.66 -13.15 -15.06
C THR A 219 5.06 -12.24 -16.12
N THR A 220 3.76 -12.03 -16.02
CA THR A 220 3.08 -11.05 -16.85
C THR A 220 3.44 -9.68 -16.30
N LYS A 221 4.06 -8.85 -17.15
CA LYS A 221 4.36 -7.44 -16.85
C LYS A 221 3.09 -6.78 -16.28
N PRO A 222 3.17 -5.96 -15.21
CA PRO A 222 2.02 -5.23 -14.72
C PRO A 222 1.42 -4.38 -15.84
N GLU A 223 0.09 -4.36 -15.93
CA GLU A 223 -0.64 -3.49 -16.86
C GLU A 223 -0.20 -2.03 -16.69
N THR A 224 0.23 -1.41 -17.79
CA THR A 224 0.62 0.00 -17.83
C THR A 224 -0.61 0.92 -17.83
N TYR A 225 -0.41 2.20 -17.52
CA TYR A 225 -1.49 3.19 -17.57
C TYR A 225 -2.07 3.31 -18.98
N GLU A 226 -1.22 3.29 -19.99
CA GLU A 226 -1.58 3.41 -21.40
C GLU A 226 -2.40 2.20 -21.86
N GLU A 227 -1.98 0.98 -21.49
CA GLU A 227 -2.73 -0.25 -21.77
C GLU A 227 -4.11 -0.26 -21.10
N PHE A 228 -4.18 0.19 -19.84
CA PHE A 228 -5.44 0.33 -19.13
C PHE A 228 -6.36 1.33 -19.83
N LEU A 229 -5.87 2.55 -20.08
CA LEU A 229 -6.67 3.63 -20.68
C LEU A 229 -7.17 3.26 -22.07
N SER A 230 -6.31 2.68 -22.91
CA SER A 230 -6.69 2.19 -24.24
C SER A 230 -7.84 1.18 -24.15
N HIS A 231 -7.70 0.15 -23.30
CA HIS A 231 -8.74 -0.87 -23.16
C HIS A 231 -10.06 -0.29 -22.66
N VAL A 232 -10.02 0.64 -21.71
CA VAL A 232 -11.24 1.25 -21.16
C VAL A 232 -11.92 2.15 -22.20
N LEU A 233 -11.17 2.90 -23.00
CA LEU A 233 -11.72 3.69 -24.11
C LEU A 233 -12.31 2.81 -25.21
N ASP A 234 -11.66 1.70 -25.56
CA ASP A 234 -12.20 0.71 -26.50
C ASP A 234 -13.54 0.14 -26.01
N VAL A 235 -13.62 -0.24 -24.74
CA VAL A 235 -14.86 -0.73 -24.11
C VAL A 235 -15.94 0.35 -24.08
N SER A 236 -15.56 1.62 -23.92
CA SER A 236 -16.50 2.74 -24.02
C SER A 236 -17.11 2.83 -25.42
N LEU A 237 -16.30 2.69 -26.48
CA LEU A 237 -16.77 2.67 -27.87
C LEU A 237 -17.66 1.45 -28.16
N GLU A 238 -17.30 0.27 -27.64
CA GLU A 238 -18.14 -0.93 -27.71
C GLU A 238 -19.53 -0.67 -27.10
N VAL A 239 -19.58 -0.11 -25.88
CA VAL A 239 -20.82 0.20 -25.18
C VAL A 239 -21.65 1.23 -25.96
N GLN A 240 -21.02 2.27 -26.51
CA GLN A 240 -21.70 3.28 -27.35
C GLN A 240 -22.32 2.66 -28.62
N ALA A 241 -21.64 1.71 -29.25
CA ALA A 241 -22.10 1.05 -30.47
C ALA A 241 -23.31 0.13 -30.23
N THR A 242 -23.54 -0.34 -29.01
CA THR A 242 -24.73 -1.12 -28.68
C THR A 242 -25.99 -0.24 -28.68
N LYS A 243 -26.93 -0.50 -29.60
CA LYS A 243 -28.21 0.24 -29.66
C LYS A 243 -28.95 0.07 -28.33
N PRO A 244 -29.16 1.14 -27.55
CA PRO A 244 -29.79 1.01 -26.25
C PRO A 244 -31.26 0.65 -26.42
N VAL A 245 -31.64 -0.55 -26.01
CA VAL A 245 -33.04 -0.88 -25.75
C VAL A 245 -33.46 -0.10 -24.49
N GLY A 246 -34.12 1.05 -24.69
CA GLY A 246 -34.87 1.80 -23.68
C GLY A 246 -34.09 2.47 -22.54
N THR A 247 -32.75 2.41 -22.49
CA THR A 247 -31.94 2.94 -21.38
C THR A 247 -30.77 3.78 -21.89
N LYS A 248 -30.74 5.08 -21.54
CA LYS A 248 -29.62 5.98 -21.85
C LYS A 248 -28.33 5.46 -21.20
N PRO A 249 -27.18 5.48 -21.88
CA PRO A 249 -25.91 5.12 -21.28
C PRO A 249 -25.58 6.00 -20.06
N ARG A 250 -24.95 5.41 -19.04
CA ARG A 250 -24.53 6.13 -17.83
C ARG A 250 -23.22 6.85 -18.07
N THR A 251 -23.07 8.06 -17.52
CA THR A 251 -21.80 8.79 -17.57
C THR A 251 -21.06 8.70 -16.23
N VAL A 252 -19.85 9.25 -16.21
CA VAL A 252 -19.01 9.40 -15.00
C VAL A 252 -19.71 10.18 -13.88
N ASN A 253 -20.60 11.12 -14.24
CA ASN A 253 -21.33 11.91 -13.24
C ASN A 253 -22.57 11.20 -12.68
N ASP A 254 -23.08 10.17 -13.38
CA ASP A 254 -24.30 9.44 -13.00
C ASP A 254 -24.02 8.17 -12.18
N THR A 255 -22.74 7.89 -11.90
CA THR A 255 -22.29 6.62 -11.33
C THR A 255 -21.31 6.84 -10.19
N LYS A 256 -21.58 6.25 -9.03
CA LYS A 256 -20.69 6.28 -7.87
C LYS A 256 -20.45 4.87 -7.34
N PHE A 257 -19.26 4.61 -6.81
CA PHE A 257 -18.84 3.28 -6.37
C PHE A 257 -18.35 3.28 -4.92
N ALA A 258 -18.73 2.27 -4.16
CA ALA A 258 -18.20 1.97 -2.84
C ALA A 258 -17.57 0.58 -2.88
N LEU A 259 -16.26 0.50 -2.62
CA LEU A 259 -15.47 -0.71 -2.78
C LEU A 259 -15.04 -1.24 -1.41
N ASP A 260 -14.97 -2.56 -1.31
CA ASP A 260 -14.29 -3.21 -0.20
C ASP A 260 -12.77 -2.97 -0.21
N SER A 261 -12.12 -3.31 0.91
CA SER A 261 -10.67 -3.13 1.09
C SER A 261 -9.81 -3.98 0.16
N MET A 262 -10.33 -5.11 -0.34
CA MET A 262 -9.60 -6.00 -1.25
C MET A 262 -9.55 -5.44 -2.68
N LEU A 263 -10.49 -4.56 -3.03
CA LEU A 263 -10.55 -3.89 -4.34
C LEU A 263 -9.89 -2.50 -4.33
N PHE A 264 -8.96 -2.24 -3.40
CA PHE A 264 -8.27 -0.94 -3.34
C PHE A 264 -7.53 -0.59 -4.64
N GLY A 265 -6.85 -1.58 -5.24
CA GLY A 265 -6.17 -1.43 -6.54
C GLY A 265 -7.14 -0.98 -7.64
N LEU A 266 -8.22 -1.73 -7.84
CA LEU A 266 -9.28 -1.39 -8.80
C LEU A 266 -9.87 0.01 -8.54
N GLY A 267 -10.11 0.37 -7.29
CA GLY A 267 -10.70 1.68 -6.97
C GLY A 267 -9.80 2.87 -7.32
N LYS A 268 -8.47 2.72 -7.31
CA LYS A 268 -7.56 3.77 -7.83
C LYS A 268 -7.79 4.00 -9.32
N TRP A 269 -7.89 2.92 -10.10
CA TRP A 269 -8.17 2.97 -11.53
C TRP A 269 -9.53 3.57 -11.85
N ILE A 270 -10.56 3.21 -11.08
CA ILE A 270 -11.90 3.80 -11.22
C ILE A 270 -11.87 5.32 -10.95
N ARG A 271 -11.09 5.80 -9.98
CA ARG A 271 -10.89 7.23 -9.73
C ARG A 271 -10.12 7.93 -10.85
N ILE A 272 -9.13 7.26 -11.46
CA ILE A 272 -8.43 7.77 -12.65
C ILE A 272 -9.44 8.03 -13.78
N CYS A 273 -10.42 7.16 -13.97
CA CYS A 273 -11.52 7.38 -14.91
C CYS A 273 -12.54 8.46 -14.49
N GLY A 274 -12.32 9.16 -13.37
CA GLY A 274 -13.11 10.31 -12.93
C GLY A 274 -14.32 9.99 -12.04
N PHE A 275 -14.54 8.71 -11.72
CA PHE A 275 -15.71 8.30 -10.94
C PHE A 275 -15.56 8.63 -9.46
N GLU A 276 -16.69 8.90 -8.81
CA GLU A 276 -16.70 9.05 -7.37
C GLU A 276 -16.59 7.68 -6.70
N THR A 277 -15.43 7.40 -6.09
CA THR A 277 -15.17 6.11 -5.47
C THR A 277 -14.78 6.21 -4.00
N LYS A 278 -15.51 5.51 -3.13
CA LYS A 278 -15.20 5.35 -1.70
C LYS A 278 -14.55 3.99 -1.45
N HIS A 279 -13.45 3.99 -0.71
CA HIS A 279 -12.84 2.75 -0.19
C HIS A 279 -13.30 2.56 1.23
N ILE A 280 -13.83 1.38 1.55
CA ILE A 280 -14.37 1.08 2.87
C ILE A 280 -13.66 -0.16 3.43
N SER A 281 -13.11 0.01 4.63
CA SER A 281 -12.16 -0.92 5.27
C SER A 281 -12.73 -2.31 5.51
N ASP A 282 -14.02 -2.39 5.79
CA ASP A 282 -14.70 -3.61 6.21
C ASP A 282 -16.12 -3.66 5.65
N ARG A 283 -16.62 -4.90 5.58
CA ARG A 283 -17.88 -5.23 4.92
C ARG A 283 -19.10 -4.65 5.62
N VAL A 284 -19.09 -4.62 6.95
CA VAL A 284 -20.22 -4.11 7.75
C VAL A 284 -20.38 -2.62 7.50
N ARG A 285 -19.28 -1.86 7.50
CA ARG A 285 -19.29 -0.45 7.13
C ARG A 285 -19.67 -0.22 5.69
N LEU A 286 -19.26 -1.09 4.76
CA LEU A 286 -19.63 -0.98 3.35
C LEU A 286 -21.15 -1.12 3.17
N ILE A 287 -21.74 -2.14 3.80
CA ILE A 287 -23.20 -2.35 3.79
C ILE A 287 -23.89 -1.12 4.37
N LYS A 288 -23.53 -0.71 5.59
CA LYS A 288 -24.13 0.45 6.25
C LYS A 288 -24.01 1.73 5.43
N PHE A 289 -22.84 1.99 4.84
CA PHE A 289 -22.62 3.15 3.99
C PHE A 289 -23.54 3.13 2.76
N CYS A 290 -23.68 1.98 2.10
CA CYS A 290 -24.56 1.84 0.93
C CYS A 290 -26.05 1.86 1.29
N GLU A 291 -26.45 1.46 2.49
CA GLU A 291 -27.81 1.65 3.01
C GLU A 291 -28.14 3.14 3.18
N GLU A 292 -27.19 3.91 3.73
CA GLU A 292 -27.33 5.35 3.95
C GLU A 292 -27.17 6.17 2.66
N ASN A 293 -26.49 5.62 1.64
CA ASN A 293 -26.15 6.29 0.37
C ASN A 293 -26.56 5.41 -0.83
N PRO A 294 -27.87 5.33 -1.15
CA PRO A 294 -28.41 4.42 -2.16
C PRO A 294 -27.92 4.71 -3.58
N GLU A 295 -27.32 5.87 -3.84
CA GLU A 295 -26.74 6.21 -5.14
C GLU A 295 -25.37 5.60 -5.39
N PHE A 296 -24.75 4.98 -4.37
CA PHE A 296 -23.48 4.26 -4.51
C PHE A 296 -23.72 2.77 -4.81
N TYR A 297 -23.06 2.27 -5.85
CA TYR A 297 -22.97 0.84 -6.11
C TYR A 297 -21.93 0.19 -5.19
N ALA A 298 -22.35 -0.82 -4.44
CA ALA A 298 -21.44 -1.65 -3.65
C ALA A 298 -20.73 -2.64 -4.59
N VAL A 299 -19.41 -2.51 -4.72
CA VAL A 299 -18.61 -3.39 -5.58
C VAL A 299 -17.78 -4.33 -4.71
N SER A 300 -17.90 -5.63 -4.95
CA SER A 300 -17.15 -6.66 -4.24
C SER A 300 -16.95 -7.89 -5.13
N ALA A 301 -16.29 -8.91 -4.61
CA ALA A 301 -16.01 -10.15 -5.34
C ALA A 301 -16.18 -11.39 -4.46
N GLY A 302 -16.31 -12.56 -5.10
CA GLY A 302 -16.27 -13.87 -4.42
C GLY A 302 -17.28 -14.04 -3.28
N LYS A 303 -16.82 -14.48 -2.11
CA LYS A 303 -17.68 -14.71 -0.93
C LYS A 303 -18.26 -13.41 -0.38
N ALA A 304 -17.48 -12.33 -0.37
CA ALA A 304 -17.90 -11.04 0.17
C ALA A 304 -19.09 -10.46 -0.61
N PHE A 305 -19.05 -10.55 -1.95
CA PHE A 305 -20.19 -10.19 -2.81
C PHE A 305 -21.49 -10.94 -2.43
N LYS A 306 -21.41 -12.27 -2.21
CA LYS A 306 -22.60 -13.08 -1.88
C LYS A 306 -23.26 -12.64 -0.58
N GLU A 307 -22.47 -12.20 0.39
CA GLU A 307 -22.99 -11.72 1.67
C GLU A 307 -23.55 -10.31 1.57
N ILE A 308 -22.83 -9.38 0.92
CA ILE A 308 -23.32 -8.00 0.71
C ILE A 308 -24.65 -8.01 -0.05
N ARG A 309 -24.77 -8.87 -1.07
CA ARG A 309 -25.99 -9.04 -1.87
C ARG A 309 -27.20 -9.53 -1.07
N ARG A 310 -26.99 -10.15 0.10
CA ARG A 310 -28.11 -10.53 0.99
C ARG A 310 -28.62 -9.37 1.84
N CYS A 311 -27.81 -8.34 2.02
CA CYS A 311 -28.13 -7.19 2.88
C CYS A 311 -28.62 -5.98 2.07
N LEU A 312 -28.09 -5.78 0.86
CA LEU A 312 -28.41 -4.64 0.00
C LEU A 312 -29.33 -5.02 -1.17
N PRO A 313 -30.08 -4.06 -1.74
CA PRO A 313 -30.88 -4.27 -2.95
C PRO A 313 -30.06 -4.88 -4.10
N PRO A 314 -30.56 -5.93 -4.81
CA PRO A 314 -29.78 -6.64 -5.82
C PRO A 314 -29.24 -5.77 -6.96
N HIS A 315 -29.91 -4.67 -7.28
CA HIS A 315 -29.50 -3.73 -8.34
C HIS A 315 -28.35 -2.80 -7.90
N GLN A 316 -28.11 -2.67 -6.59
CA GLN A 316 -27.07 -1.82 -6.01
C GLN A 316 -25.74 -2.56 -5.83
N VAL A 317 -25.73 -3.90 -5.87
CA VAL A 317 -24.54 -4.72 -5.60
C VAL A 317 -23.97 -5.28 -6.90
N LEU A 318 -22.71 -4.96 -7.18
CA LEU A 318 -21.98 -5.39 -8.37
C LEU A 318 -20.87 -6.36 -7.98
N CYS A 319 -20.72 -7.40 -8.80
CA CYS A 319 -19.65 -8.40 -8.66
C CYS A 319 -18.57 -8.11 -9.69
N VAL A 320 -17.31 -8.17 -9.29
CA VAL A 320 -16.20 -8.23 -10.24
C VAL A 320 -15.58 -9.63 -10.26
N PRO A 321 -15.11 -10.11 -11.41
CA PRO A 321 -14.47 -11.42 -11.50
C PRO A 321 -13.15 -11.44 -10.70
N ILE A 322 -12.89 -12.56 -10.01
CA ILE A 322 -11.61 -12.82 -9.35
C ILE A 322 -10.80 -13.68 -10.32
N ASN A 323 -9.72 -13.13 -10.87
CA ASN A 323 -8.72 -13.94 -11.56
C ASN A 323 -7.34 -13.54 -11.05
N THR A 324 -6.73 -14.40 -10.23
CA THR A 324 -5.44 -14.15 -9.58
C THR A 324 -4.26 -14.32 -10.53
N GLN A 325 -4.47 -14.97 -11.69
CA GLN A 325 -3.42 -15.28 -12.66
C GLN A 325 -3.24 -14.23 -13.78
N ASP A 326 -4.05 -13.17 -13.82
CA ASP A 326 -4.12 -12.25 -14.97
C ASP A 326 -3.51 -10.88 -14.62
N SER A 327 -2.41 -10.51 -15.30
CA SER A 327 -1.80 -9.16 -15.23
C SER A 327 -2.76 -8.02 -15.55
N ARG A 328 -3.83 -8.27 -16.31
CA ARG A 328 -4.84 -7.27 -16.71
C ARG A 328 -6.08 -7.31 -15.83
N SER A 329 -5.93 -7.68 -14.56
CA SER A 329 -7.06 -7.84 -13.64
C SER A 329 -7.89 -6.56 -13.50
N ASN A 330 -7.26 -5.37 -13.41
CA ASN A 330 -7.97 -4.12 -13.18
C ASN A 330 -8.78 -3.62 -14.39
N SER A 331 -8.19 -3.52 -15.59
CA SER A 331 -8.93 -3.07 -16.78
C SER A 331 -10.07 -4.02 -17.14
N ARG A 332 -9.88 -5.34 -16.99
CA ARG A 332 -10.93 -6.34 -17.23
C ARG A 332 -12.04 -6.27 -16.18
N GLN A 333 -11.70 -6.13 -14.90
CA GLN A 333 -12.69 -5.93 -13.84
C GLN A 333 -13.48 -4.64 -14.06
N PHE A 334 -12.83 -3.55 -14.46
CA PHE A 334 -13.54 -2.31 -14.73
C PHE A 334 -14.38 -2.38 -16.01
N ALA A 335 -13.87 -2.99 -17.08
CA ALA A 335 -14.62 -3.25 -18.30
C ALA A 335 -15.88 -4.10 -18.03
N HIS A 336 -15.82 -5.05 -17.08
CA HIS A 336 -16.99 -5.80 -16.64
C HIS A 336 -18.06 -4.88 -16.04
N LEU A 337 -17.67 -3.96 -15.16
CA LEU A 337 -18.58 -2.96 -14.59
C LEU A 337 -19.15 -2.03 -15.67
N MET A 338 -18.32 -1.59 -16.62
CA MET A 338 -18.75 -0.71 -17.71
C MET A 338 -19.81 -1.35 -18.59
N ARG A 339 -19.61 -2.61 -18.98
CA ARG A 339 -20.60 -3.36 -19.77
C ARG A 339 -21.88 -3.59 -18.98
N GLN A 340 -21.78 -3.98 -17.70
CA GLN A 340 -22.94 -4.24 -16.86
C GLN A 340 -23.80 -2.99 -16.64
N LEU A 341 -23.17 -1.84 -16.39
CA LEU A 341 -23.85 -0.57 -16.13
C LEU A 341 -24.09 0.28 -17.38
N LYS A 342 -23.64 -0.18 -18.56
CA LYS A 342 -23.65 0.57 -19.83
C LYS A 342 -23.03 1.96 -19.68
N ILE A 343 -21.84 1.99 -19.08
CA ILE A 343 -21.09 3.22 -18.83
C ILE A 343 -20.37 3.65 -20.09
N VAL A 344 -20.48 4.94 -20.39
CA VAL A 344 -19.73 5.61 -21.43
C VAL A 344 -18.85 6.68 -20.78
N ILE A 345 -17.57 6.66 -21.16
CA ILE A 345 -16.56 7.62 -20.72
C ILE A 345 -15.81 8.19 -21.93
N ASN A 346 -15.25 9.39 -21.74
CA ASN A 346 -14.36 10.03 -22.71
C ASN A 346 -13.00 10.37 -22.06
N GLU A 347 -12.03 10.75 -22.89
CA GLU A 347 -10.70 11.17 -22.43
C GLU A 347 -10.74 12.38 -21.49
N GLU A 348 -11.73 13.27 -21.64
CA GLU A 348 -11.89 14.43 -20.76
C GLU A 348 -12.27 14.06 -19.32
N ASN A 349 -12.87 12.89 -19.12
CA ASN A 349 -13.18 12.39 -17.79
C ASN A 349 -11.95 11.86 -17.06
N MET A 350 -10.93 11.43 -17.80
CA MET A 350 -9.70 10.89 -17.23
C MET A 350 -9.00 11.97 -16.39
N TYR A 351 -8.53 11.59 -15.22
CA TYR A 351 -7.88 12.46 -14.25
C TYR A 351 -8.72 13.67 -13.81
N SER A 352 -10.04 13.64 -14.00
CA SER A 352 -10.97 14.69 -13.53
C SER A 352 -11.23 14.65 -12.02
N ARG A 353 -10.74 13.61 -11.33
CA ARG A 353 -10.78 13.46 -9.86
C ARG A 353 -9.42 13.09 -9.30
N CYS A 354 -9.21 13.48 -8.05
CA CYS A 354 -7.97 13.18 -7.34
C CYS A 354 -7.97 11.71 -6.97
N VAL A 355 -6.96 10.97 -7.43
CA VAL A 355 -6.82 9.54 -7.13
C VAL A 355 -6.69 9.26 -5.63
N ARG A 356 -6.20 10.25 -4.86
CA ARG A 356 -6.02 10.18 -3.39
C ARG A 356 -7.30 10.55 -2.63
N CYS A 357 -7.74 11.80 -2.70
CA CYS A 357 -8.86 12.30 -1.89
C CYS A 357 -10.23 12.31 -2.61
N ASN A 358 -10.28 11.90 -3.89
CA ASN A 358 -11.49 11.78 -4.71
C ASN A 358 -12.23 13.10 -5.01
N LYS A 359 -11.60 14.25 -4.74
CA LYS A 359 -12.13 15.61 -5.05
C LYS A 359 -11.84 16.01 -6.50
N LYS A 360 -12.65 16.92 -7.05
CA LYS A 360 -12.60 17.41 -8.44
C LYS A 360 -11.85 18.74 -8.62
N SER A 361 -11.14 19.20 -7.60
CA SER A 361 -10.58 20.55 -7.58
C SER A 361 -9.07 20.52 -7.77
N PHE A 362 -8.58 21.19 -8.80
CA PHE A 362 -7.20 21.14 -9.26
C PHE A 362 -6.69 22.51 -9.72
N CYS A 363 -5.38 22.74 -9.60
CA CYS A 363 -4.66 23.80 -10.28
C CYS A 363 -3.59 23.21 -11.20
N ARG A 364 -3.16 23.96 -12.22
CA ARG A 364 -2.03 23.60 -13.08
C ARG A 364 -0.73 23.81 -12.30
N VAL A 365 0.24 22.91 -12.49
CA VAL A 365 1.58 23.00 -11.91
C VAL A 365 2.57 23.20 -13.05
N PRO A 366 3.42 24.25 -13.02
CA PRO A 366 4.45 24.43 -14.03
C PRO A 366 5.39 23.22 -14.11
N LYS A 367 5.81 22.87 -15.33
CA LYS A 367 6.70 21.72 -15.60
C LYS A 367 7.98 21.78 -14.75
N LEU A 368 8.60 22.95 -14.66
CA LEU A 368 9.81 23.15 -13.86
C LEU A 368 9.57 22.97 -12.35
N VAL A 369 8.40 23.36 -11.85
CA VAL A 369 8.01 23.12 -10.44
C VAL A 369 7.79 21.63 -10.19
N ALA A 370 7.11 20.92 -11.10
CA ALA A 370 6.96 19.47 -11.02
C ALA A 370 8.32 18.74 -11.11
N LYS A 371 9.24 19.23 -11.93
CA LYS A 371 10.61 18.74 -12.08
C LYS A 371 11.44 18.95 -10.81
N ALA A 372 11.40 20.14 -10.23
CA ALA A 372 12.06 20.43 -8.96
C ALA A 372 11.52 19.55 -7.83
N LEU A 373 10.19 19.40 -7.73
CA LEU A 373 9.53 18.51 -6.78
C LEU A 373 10.00 17.06 -6.93
N PHE A 374 10.03 16.55 -8.15
CA PHE A 374 10.46 15.20 -8.44
C PHE A 374 11.95 14.98 -8.14
N TYR A 375 12.84 15.85 -8.59
CA TYR A 375 14.28 15.70 -8.33
C TYR A 375 14.62 15.81 -6.84
N THR A 376 14.02 16.79 -6.16
CA THR A 376 14.17 16.93 -4.70
C THR A 376 13.68 15.68 -3.98
N LYS A 377 12.58 15.09 -4.46
CA LYS A 377 12.08 13.82 -3.93
C LYS A 377 13.06 12.67 -4.17
N VAL A 378 13.57 12.49 -5.39
CA VAL A 378 14.55 11.44 -5.73
C VAL A 378 15.79 11.50 -4.81
N LEU A 379 16.31 12.71 -4.56
CA LEU A 379 17.43 12.91 -3.64
C LEU A 379 17.07 12.64 -2.19
N PHE A 380 15.91 13.13 -1.73
CA PHE A 380 15.43 12.88 -0.36
C PHE A 380 15.22 11.38 -0.09
N LEU A 381 14.74 10.63 -1.09
CA LEU A 381 14.50 9.18 -0.99
C LEU A 381 15.76 8.33 -1.23
N GLY A 382 16.91 8.93 -1.61
CA GLY A 382 18.16 8.20 -1.89
C GLY A 382 18.07 7.24 -3.09
N ILE A 383 17.34 7.63 -4.14
CA ILE A 383 17.10 6.80 -5.33
C ILE A 383 18.24 7.03 -6.35
N ASP A 384 19.40 6.44 -6.05
CA ASP A 384 20.66 6.72 -6.78
C ASP A 384 20.67 6.22 -8.23
N TRP A 385 19.83 5.24 -8.58
CA TRP A 385 19.80 4.61 -9.92
C TRP A 385 19.16 5.48 -11.01
N VAL A 386 18.48 6.58 -10.65
CA VAL A 386 17.90 7.52 -11.63
C VAL A 386 18.96 8.51 -12.15
N GLY A 387 20.16 8.54 -11.56
CA GLY A 387 21.26 9.42 -11.99
C GLY A 387 21.03 10.90 -11.69
N ILE A 388 20.03 11.23 -10.86
CA ILE A 388 19.75 12.60 -10.41
C ILE A 388 20.65 12.93 -9.23
N SER A 389 21.36 14.05 -9.30
CA SER A 389 22.27 14.57 -8.29
C SER A 389 21.78 15.92 -7.73
N ARG A 390 22.43 16.42 -6.66
CA ARG A 390 22.15 17.77 -6.14
C ARG A 390 22.37 18.86 -7.19
N ASP A 391 23.32 18.68 -8.10
CA ASP A 391 23.57 19.64 -9.18
C ASP A 391 22.40 19.72 -10.15
N HIS A 392 21.71 18.61 -10.42
CA HIS A 392 20.49 18.61 -11.23
C HIS A 392 19.34 19.36 -10.56
N VAL A 393 19.20 19.25 -9.23
CA VAL A 393 18.23 20.05 -8.47
C VAL A 393 18.59 21.52 -8.54
N ASN A 394 19.84 21.87 -8.25
CA ASN A 394 20.32 23.25 -8.29
C ASN A 394 20.13 23.88 -9.67
N SER A 395 20.45 23.15 -10.75
CA SER A 395 20.24 23.61 -12.13
C SER A 395 18.77 23.89 -12.44
N VAL A 396 17.83 23.04 -12.00
CA VAL A 396 16.39 23.28 -12.21
C VAL A 396 15.89 24.44 -11.34
N LEU A 397 16.43 24.60 -10.13
CA LEU A 397 16.11 25.75 -9.27
C LEU A 397 16.65 27.06 -9.88
N GLU A 398 17.88 27.06 -10.39
CA GLU A 398 18.46 28.20 -11.12
C GLU A 398 17.62 28.53 -12.36
N GLU A 399 17.20 27.54 -13.14
CA GLU A 399 16.30 27.73 -14.28
C GLU A 399 14.95 28.33 -13.85
N LEU A 400 14.37 27.85 -12.74
CA LEU A 400 13.16 28.41 -12.16
C LEU A 400 13.36 29.86 -11.71
N PHE A 401 14.49 30.18 -11.08
CA PHE A 401 14.84 31.54 -10.67
C PHE A 401 15.04 32.45 -11.88
N ASP A 402 15.77 32.01 -12.90
CA ASP A 402 16.02 32.78 -14.11
C ASP A 402 14.74 33.06 -14.91
N HIS A 403 13.82 32.09 -14.99
CA HIS A 403 12.50 32.31 -15.60
C HIS A 403 11.66 33.28 -14.76
N ALA A 404 11.69 33.15 -13.42
CA ALA A 404 11.00 34.07 -12.53
C ALA A 404 11.58 35.50 -12.54
N ILE A 405 12.87 35.66 -12.89
CA ILE A 405 13.57 36.96 -12.96
C ILE A 405 13.45 37.59 -14.35
N LYS A 406 13.30 36.81 -15.44
CA LYS A 406 13.12 37.34 -16.81
C LYS A 406 11.69 37.80 -17.11
N GLU A 407 10.70 37.30 -16.37
CA GLU A 407 9.30 37.72 -16.50
C GLU A 407 8.95 38.79 -15.45
N ASP A 408 9.55 39.99 -15.57
CA ASP A 408 8.94 41.24 -15.06
C ASP A 408 7.69 41.65 -15.90
N GLU A 409 7.34 40.86 -16.92
CA GLU A 409 6.05 40.88 -17.59
C GLU A 409 5.24 39.62 -17.26
N PHE A 410 4.92 39.40 -15.99
CA PHE A 410 3.58 38.86 -15.72
C PHE A 410 2.59 39.85 -16.35
N PRO A 411 1.59 39.43 -17.15
CA PRO A 411 0.57 40.35 -17.65
C PRO A 411 -0.34 40.73 -16.48
N TYR A 412 0.16 41.59 -15.58
CA TYR A 412 -0.54 42.03 -14.39
C TYR A 412 -1.13 43.42 -14.65
N ASN A 413 -2.00 43.48 -15.66
CA ASN A 413 -2.86 44.64 -15.92
C ASN A 413 -4.22 44.54 -15.19
N GLY A 414 -4.29 43.77 -14.09
CA GLY A 414 -5.43 43.82 -13.17
C GLY A 414 -6.66 43.00 -13.55
N GLU A 415 -6.62 42.15 -14.58
CA GLU A 415 -7.69 41.16 -14.85
C GLU A 415 -7.09 39.75 -14.96
N ILE A 416 -7.44 38.88 -14.01
CA ILE A 416 -7.07 37.46 -13.99
C ILE A 416 -8.13 36.68 -14.78
N PRO A 417 -7.79 35.99 -15.89
CA PRO A 417 -8.74 35.13 -16.59
C PRO A 417 -9.23 33.98 -15.72
N GLU A 418 -10.49 33.57 -15.92
CA GLU A 418 -11.11 32.49 -15.16
C GLU A 418 -10.28 31.18 -15.28
N GLY A 419 -9.67 30.73 -14.17
CA GLY A 419 -8.93 29.47 -14.10
C GLY A 419 -7.40 29.55 -13.94
N GLN A 420 -6.81 30.71 -13.61
CA GLN A 420 -5.38 30.82 -13.25
C GLN A 420 -5.16 31.62 -11.95
N TYR A 421 -4.07 31.32 -11.23
CA TYR A 421 -3.63 32.07 -10.05
C TYR A 421 -2.14 32.42 -10.18
N ALA A 422 -1.77 33.65 -9.83
CA ALA A 422 -0.39 34.08 -9.66
C ALA A 422 -0.09 34.24 -8.17
N ILE A 423 1.11 33.84 -7.73
CA ILE A 423 1.59 34.04 -6.35
C ILE A 423 2.72 35.06 -6.41
N SER A 424 2.47 36.26 -5.90
CA SER A 424 3.48 37.29 -5.66
C SER A 424 3.39 37.75 -4.21
N SER A 425 4.54 37.95 -3.57
CA SER A 425 4.64 38.91 -2.47
C SER A 425 5.95 39.66 -2.57
N ASN A 426 5.86 40.97 -2.41
CA ASN A 426 6.90 41.98 -2.58
C ASN A 426 8.30 41.56 -2.10
N GLU A 427 9.27 41.83 -2.98
CA GLU A 427 10.73 41.82 -2.83
C GLU A 427 11.50 40.49 -2.80
N LYS A 428 10.86 39.30 -2.85
CA LYS A 428 11.58 38.05 -3.16
C LYS A 428 10.71 37.05 -3.93
N PRO A 429 11.21 36.37 -4.99
CA PRO A 429 10.43 35.39 -5.73
C PRO A 429 10.12 34.18 -4.84
N ILE A 430 8.84 33.96 -4.52
CA ILE A 430 8.38 32.77 -3.81
C ILE A 430 8.04 31.71 -4.85
N ILE A 431 9.00 30.84 -5.14
CA ILE A 431 8.74 29.59 -5.85
C ILE A 431 8.04 28.65 -4.85
N CYS A 432 6.79 28.30 -5.15
CA CYS A 432 5.94 27.25 -4.55
C CYS A 432 6.43 26.64 -3.22
N ARG A 433 5.74 26.92 -2.09
CA ARG A 433 5.99 26.18 -0.85
C ARG A 433 5.37 24.79 -0.93
N CYS A 434 6.16 23.78 -0.57
CA CYS A 434 5.73 22.40 -0.56
C CYS A 434 5.79 21.88 0.87
N LYS A 435 4.65 21.46 1.41
CA LYS A 435 4.62 20.72 2.67
C LYS A 435 4.55 19.26 2.32
N ASP A 436 5.49 18.49 2.84
CA ASP A 436 5.63 17.09 2.50
C ASP A 436 5.71 16.84 0.98
N CYS A 437 6.42 17.64 0.17
CA CYS A 437 6.46 17.47 -1.31
C CYS A 437 5.09 17.54 -2.04
N GLU A 438 4.03 18.01 -1.37
CA GLU A 438 2.77 18.42 -1.98
C GLU A 438 2.73 19.94 -2.07
N VAL A 439 2.12 20.49 -3.13
CA VAL A 439 1.97 21.95 -3.29
C VAL A 439 1.07 22.44 -2.15
N ASP A 440 1.65 23.17 -1.18
CA ASP A 440 0.89 23.74 -0.06
C ASP A 440 0.22 25.03 -0.52
N ILE A 441 -0.99 24.86 -1.05
CA ILE A 441 -1.82 25.95 -1.55
C ILE A 441 -2.54 26.66 -0.39
N THR A 442 -2.67 26.00 0.78
CA THR A 442 -3.58 26.42 1.85
C THR A 442 -2.92 27.35 2.87
N ASN A 443 -1.62 27.19 3.14
CA ASN A 443 -1.04 27.80 4.35
C ASN A 443 -0.16 29.04 4.15
N GLN A 444 0.25 29.43 2.93
CA GLN A 444 1.04 30.65 2.64
C GLN A 444 2.12 31.07 3.69
N LEU A 445 2.72 30.16 4.50
CA LEU A 445 3.70 30.51 5.56
C LEU A 445 5.09 29.83 5.39
N LEU A 446 6.16 30.60 5.70
CA LEU A 446 7.58 30.19 5.75
C LEU A 446 7.83 29.53 7.10
N ASP A 447 8.46 28.36 7.14
CA ASP A 447 9.40 28.00 8.21
C ASP A 447 10.41 26.94 7.73
N PHE A 448 11.66 27.08 8.16
CA PHE A 448 12.76 26.15 7.91
C PHE A 448 12.82 25.15 9.08
N GLY A 449 12.38 23.90 8.89
CA GLY A 449 12.61 22.82 9.86
C GLY A 449 11.77 21.55 9.70
N ASP A 450 12.49 20.41 9.63
CA ASP A 450 12.14 19.00 9.90
C ASP A 450 11.11 18.26 9.01
N GLU A 451 11.58 18.01 7.77
CA GLU A 451 11.61 16.74 7.01
C GLU A 451 10.47 15.71 7.18
N GLY A 452 9.33 16.00 6.54
CA GLY A 452 8.29 15.05 6.10
C GLY A 452 8.19 15.03 4.57
N ALA A 453 7.71 13.94 3.97
CA ALA A 453 7.73 13.78 2.50
C ALA A 453 6.48 13.08 1.93
N ILE A 454 6.05 13.46 0.73
CA ILE A 454 5.01 12.83 -0.12
C ILE A 454 5.50 12.62 -1.55
N GLU A 455 4.82 11.68 -2.19
CA GLU A 455 5.13 10.86 -3.33
C GLU A 455 4.55 11.41 -4.64
N LEU A 456 5.40 11.41 -5.67
CA LEU A 456 5.08 11.53 -7.08
C LEU A 456 5.54 10.24 -7.77
N SER A 457 4.61 9.50 -8.36
CA SER A 457 4.89 8.26 -9.09
C SER A 457 4.67 8.51 -10.59
N MET A 458 5.76 8.57 -11.36
CA MET A 458 5.72 8.55 -12.83
C MET A 458 6.28 7.20 -13.31
N PRO A 459 5.70 6.56 -14.34
CA PRO A 459 6.31 5.41 -14.98
C PRO A 459 7.56 5.87 -15.73
N VAL A 460 8.75 5.62 -15.16
CA VAL A 460 10.01 5.99 -15.81
C VAL A 460 10.41 4.88 -16.77
N ASN A 461 10.30 5.16 -18.06
CA ASN A 461 11.04 4.43 -19.10
C ASN A 461 11.75 5.39 -20.09
N SER A 462 11.91 6.67 -19.73
CA SER A 462 12.68 7.65 -20.50
C SER A 462 13.77 8.27 -19.63
N LYS A 463 14.89 8.63 -20.25
CA LYS A 463 15.99 9.37 -19.60
C LYS A 463 15.60 10.80 -19.21
N GLU A 464 14.44 11.28 -19.64
CA GLU A 464 13.85 12.57 -19.25
C GLU A 464 12.33 12.40 -19.01
N PRO A 465 11.85 12.40 -17.76
CA PRO A 465 10.44 12.19 -17.44
C PRO A 465 9.54 13.42 -17.70
N PHE A 466 10.07 14.46 -18.34
CA PHE A 466 9.39 15.75 -18.53
C PHE A 466 9.40 16.12 -20.02
N ASP A 467 8.56 15.48 -20.81
CA ASP A 467 8.26 15.88 -22.20
C ASP A 467 7.44 17.19 -22.23
N GLU A 468 7.39 17.90 -23.36
CA GLU A 468 6.63 19.15 -23.55
C GLU A 468 5.11 18.95 -23.57
N GLU A 469 4.63 17.74 -23.86
CA GLU A 469 3.18 17.46 -23.98
C GLU A 469 2.45 17.31 -22.63
N PHE A 470 3.16 17.13 -21.51
CA PHE A 470 2.55 16.79 -20.23
C PHE A 470 1.95 17.97 -19.47
N GLN A 471 0.69 17.85 -19.02
CA GLN A 471 0.04 18.82 -18.14
C GLN A 471 -0.04 18.32 -16.69
N PHE A 472 0.78 18.87 -15.79
CA PHE A 472 0.72 18.55 -14.37
C PHE A 472 -0.41 19.33 -13.66
N ARG A 473 -1.14 18.63 -12.78
CA ARG A 473 -2.20 19.24 -11.97
C ARG A 473 -2.08 18.83 -10.50
N ALA A 474 -2.17 19.78 -9.57
CA ALA A 474 -2.20 19.51 -8.13
C ALA A 474 -3.63 19.63 -7.59
N CYS A 475 -4.04 18.68 -6.75
CA CYS A 475 -5.34 18.73 -6.08
C CYS A 475 -5.37 19.86 -5.04
N LEU A 476 -6.36 20.76 -5.10
CA LEU A 476 -6.48 21.89 -4.16
C LEU A 476 -6.77 21.47 -2.71
N PHE A 477 -7.19 20.21 -2.47
CA PHE A 477 -7.55 19.73 -1.14
C PHE A 477 -6.45 18.95 -0.44
N CYS A 478 -5.65 18.22 -1.20
CA CYS A 478 -4.64 17.33 -0.64
C CYS A 478 -3.29 17.47 -1.34
N GLY A 479 -3.09 18.48 -2.18
CA GLY A 479 -1.81 18.75 -2.86
C GLY A 479 -1.29 17.67 -3.82
N LYS A 480 -1.94 16.50 -3.93
CA LYS A 480 -1.52 15.41 -4.82
C LYS A 480 -1.40 15.90 -6.25
N VAL A 481 -0.18 15.81 -6.77
CA VAL A 481 0.12 16.09 -8.18
C VAL A 481 -0.15 14.84 -9.02
N GLN A 482 -0.87 15.02 -10.12
CA GLN A 482 -1.18 13.99 -11.11
C GLN A 482 -0.95 14.52 -12.53
N TYR A 483 -0.57 13.62 -13.43
CA TYR A 483 -0.34 13.90 -14.85
C TYR A 483 -1.67 13.79 -15.61
N ARG A 484 -1.86 14.66 -16.60
CA ARG A 484 -2.85 14.53 -17.66
C ARG A 484 -2.16 14.52 -19.00
#